data_AF-A0A2V8SAX8-F1
#
_entry.id   AF-A0A2V8SAX8-F1
#
_cell.length_a   1.000
_cell.length_b   1.000
_cell.length_c   1.000
_cell.angle_alpha   90.00
_cell.angle_beta   90.00
_cell.angle_gamma   90.00
#
_symmetry.space_group_name_H-M   'P 1'
#
loop_
_entity.id
_entity.type
_entity.pdbx_description
1 polymer ?
#
loop_
_entity_poly.entity_id
_entity_poly.type
_entity_poly.pdbx_seq_one_letter_code
_entity_poly.pdbx_strand_id
1 'polypeptide(L)'
;MCRLLRKSGYHVLTAVDGQEGFEVAQAEQPRLIISDVVMPRMDGIAMCRLIRAHPDLHLTPVLLAGLSDREYQVLCLIASGKSVGQIAAELSLSAKTISTYRARILEKMGMKTNAELTHYAISNKLVG
;
A
#
# COMPACT_ATOMS: atom_id res chain seq x y z
N MET A 1 -5.15 12.51 11.69
CA MET A 1 -6.31 12.47 10.78
C MET A 1 -7.66 12.45 11.53
N CYS A 2 -7.89 11.48 12.43
CA CYS A 2 -9.23 11.21 13.02
C CYS A 2 -9.92 12.42 13.69
N ARG A 3 -9.19 13.24 14.46
CA ARG A 3 -9.76 14.42 15.14
C ARG A 3 -10.32 15.46 14.16
N LEU A 4 -9.68 15.64 13.01
CA LEU A 4 -10.11 16.57 11.98
C LEU A 4 -11.40 16.08 11.31
N LEU A 5 -11.42 14.81 10.90
CA LEU A 5 -12.58 14.18 10.24
C LEU A 5 -13.82 14.17 11.15
N ARG A 6 -13.66 13.83 12.44
CA ARG A 6 -14.78 13.88 13.41
C ARG A 6 -15.33 15.30 13.57
N LYS A 7 -14.45 16.32 13.65
CA LYS A 7 -14.87 17.72 13.70
C LYS A 7 -15.61 18.18 12.43
N SER A 8 -15.31 17.58 11.28
CA SER A 8 -16.02 17.80 10.03
C SER A 8 -17.34 17.02 9.91
N GLY A 9 -17.80 16.34 10.97
CA GLY A 9 -19.08 15.65 11.02
C GLY A 9 -19.07 14.19 10.52
N TYR A 10 -17.90 13.65 10.18
CA TYR A 10 -17.81 12.24 9.76
C TYR A 10 -17.85 11.30 10.97
N HIS A 11 -18.58 10.18 10.84
CA HIS A 11 -18.42 9.04 11.73
C HIS A 11 -17.11 8.33 11.40
N VAL A 12 -16.18 8.28 12.35
CA VAL A 12 -14.83 7.75 12.14
C VAL A 12 -14.60 6.56 13.06
N LEU A 13 -14.45 5.40 12.45
CA LEU A 13 -13.98 4.17 13.07
C LEU A 13 -12.45 4.12 12.96
N THR A 14 -11.78 3.48 13.92
CA THR A 14 -10.32 3.40 13.96
C THR A 14 -9.89 1.95 14.11
N ALA A 15 -8.78 1.61 13.45
CA ALA A 15 -8.10 0.34 13.62
C ALA A 15 -6.59 0.61 13.75
N VAL A 16 -5.87 -0.28 14.44
CA VAL A 16 -4.42 -0.15 14.64
C VAL A 16 -3.60 -0.91 13.60
N ASP A 17 -4.25 -1.74 12.78
CA ASP A 17 -3.66 -2.46 11.66
C ASP A 17 -4.69 -2.87 10.60
N GLY A 18 -4.22 -3.59 9.57
CA GLY A 18 -5.05 -4.09 8.48
C GLY A 18 -6.01 -5.22 8.85
N GLN A 19 -5.73 -6.03 9.88
CA GLN A 19 -6.58 -7.15 10.29
C GLN A 19 -7.82 -6.61 11.01
N GLU A 20 -7.61 -5.78 12.03
CA GLU A 20 -8.68 -5.06 12.72
C GLU A 20 -9.41 -4.14 11.74
N GLY A 21 -8.68 -3.48 10.84
CA GLY A 21 -9.26 -2.64 9.79
C GLY A 21 -10.22 -3.40 8.87
N PHE A 22 -9.87 -4.63 8.49
CA PHE A 22 -10.73 -5.49 7.70
C PHE A 22 -11.95 -6.00 8.48
N GLU A 23 -11.78 -6.37 9.75
CA GLU A 23 -12.89 -6.78 10.63
C GLU A 23 -13.91 -5.66 10.83
N VAL A 24 -13.43 -4.45 11.12
CA VAL A 24 -14.27 -3.25 11.23
C VAL A 24 -14.95 -2.95 9.89
N ALA A 25 -14.23 -3.07 8.77
CA ALA A 25 -14.82 -2.83 7.46
C ALA A 25 -15.96 -3.81 7.12
N GLN A 26 -15.82 -5.10 7.49
CA GLN A 26 -16.87 -6.09 7.32
C GLN A 26 -18.09 -5.81 8.18
N ALA A 27 -17.90 -5.43 9.45
CA ALA A 27 -18.99 -5.17 10.37
C ALA A 27 -19.76 -3.89 10.03
N GLU A 28 -19.05 -2.83 9.65
CA GLU A 28 -19.61 -1.48 9.57
C GLU A 28 -19.80 -0.96 8.14
N GLN A 29 -19.29 -1.69 7.14
CA GLN A 29 -19.38 -1.36 5.71
C GLN A 29 -19.14 0.14 5.40
N PRO A 30 -17.96 0.68 5.74
CA PRO A 30 -17.69 2.10 5.62
C PRO A 30 -17.69 2.54 4.16
N ARG A 31 -18.04 3.81 3.93
CA ARG A 31 -18.03 4.43 2.59
C ARG A 31 -16.63 4.82 2.08
N LEU A 32 -15.65 4.84 2.97
CA LEU A 32 -14.26 5.18 2.66
C LEU A 32 -13.35 4.57 3.72
N ILE A 33 -12.25 3.96 3.29
CA ILE A 33 -11.18 3.48 4.16
C ILE A 33 -9.93 4.33 3.89
N ILE A 34 -9.29 4.81 4.96
CA ILE A 34 -8.00 5.49 4.91
C ILE A 34 -7.04 4.66 5.75
N SER A 35 -5.94 4.21 5.16
CA SER A 35 -5.02 3.29 5.81
C SER A 35 -3.58 3.60 5.42
N ASP A 36 -2.66 3.51 6.36
CA ASP A 36 -1.24 3.57 6.05
C ASP A 36 -0.80 2.31 5.29
N VAL A 37 0.17 2.44 4.38
CA VAL A 37 0.71 1.28 3.65
C VAL A 37 1.40 0.32 4.60
N VAL A 38 2.10 0.82 5.61
CA VAL A 38 2.86 0.01 6.58
C VAL A 38 2.15 0.03 7.92
N MET A 39 1.75 -1.15 8.40
CA MET A 39 1.13 -1.34 9.72
C MET A 39 1.61 -2.67 10.34
N PRO A 40 1.54 -2.86 11.67
CA PRO A 40 1.83 -4.13 12.32
C PRO A 40 0.86 -5.24 11.91
N ARG A 41 1.23 -6.52 12.05
CA ARG A 41 0.39 -7.72 11.77
C ARG A 41 -0.08 -7.86 10.32
N MET A 42 -0.90 -6.94 9.83
CA MET A 42 -1.38 -6.85 8.46
C MET A 42 -1.22 -5.42 7.97
N ASP A 43 -0.55 -5.27 6.84
CA ASP A 43 -0.32 -3.98 6.21
C ASP A 43 -1.54 -3.50 5.38
N GLY A 44 -1.54 -2.24 4.94
CA GLY A 44 -2.68 -1.66 4.24
C GLY A 44 -2.93 -2.28 2.86
N ILE A 45 -1.88 -2.79 2.20
CA ILE A 45 -1.99 -3.45 0.89
C ILE A 45 -2.64 -4.82 1.04
N ALA A 46 -2.19 -5.61 2.03
CA ALA A 46 -2.78 -6.89 2.39
C ALA A 46 -4.27 -6.74 2.71
N MET A 47 -4.61 -5.77 3.56
CA MET A 47 -6.00 -5.43 3.89
C MET A 47 -6.78 -5.03 2.63
N CYS A 48 -6.23 -4.16 1.79
CA CYS A 48 -6.89 -3.73 0.55
C CYS A 48 -7.21 -4.91 -0.37
N ARG A 49 -6.36 -5.94 -0.45
CA ARG A 49 -6.71 -7.17 -1.19
C ARG A 49 -7.91 -7.89 -0.60
N LEU A 50 -7.97 -8.02 0.72
CA LEU A 50 -9.12 -8.65 1.38
C LEU A 50 -10.40 -7.85 1.11
N ILE A 51 -10.34 -6.53 1.20
CA ILE A 51 -11.45 -5.62 0.81
C ILE A 51 -11.89 -5.89 -0.63
N ARG A 52 -10.95 -5.95 -1.59
CA ARG A 52 -11.24 -6.15 -3.02
C ARG A 52 -11.78 -7.55 -3.33
N ALA A 53 -11.41 -8.56 -2.54
CA ALA A 53 -11.92 -9.92 -2.69
C ALA A 53 -13.29 -10.12 -2.02
N HIS A 54 -13.74 -9.20 -1.16
CA HIS A 54 -14.97 -9.35 -0.40
C HIS A 54 -16.19 -8.83 -1.19
N PRO A 55 -17.29 -9.61 -1.35
CA PRO A 55 -18.45 -9.24 -2.15
C PRO A 55 -19.09 -7.90 -1.77
N ASP A 56 -19.16 -7.60 -0.48
CA ASP A 56 -19.83 -6.37 -0.02
C ASP A 56 -18.90 -5.16 0.13
N LEU A 57 -17.57 -5.37 0.03
CA LEU A 57 -16.58 -4.31 0.25
C LEU A 57 -15.75 -4.01 -0.99
N HIS A 58 -15.86 -4.80 -2.07
CA HIS A 58 -14.98 -4.66 -3.23
C HIS A 58 -15.10 -3.31 -3.94
N LEU A 59 -16.18 -2.55 -3.72
CA LEU A 59 -16.37 -1.18 -4.22
C LEU A 59 -15.94 -0.09 -3.24
N THR A 60 -15.65 -0.42 -1.98
CA THR A 60 -15.27 0.56 -0.98
C THR A 60 -13.95 1.22 -1.37
N PRO A 61 -13.90 2.55 -1.55
CA PRO A 61 -12.66 3.23 -1.88
C PRO A 61 -11.68 3.10 -0.71
N VAL A 62 -10.43 2.72 -1.02
CA VAL A 62 -9.34 2.59 -0.04
C VAL A 62 -8.24 3.57 -0.43
N LEU A 63 -7.97 4.55 0.42
CA LEU A 63 -6.87 5.48 0.30
C LEU A 63 -5.68 4.94 1.09
N LEU A 64 -4.71 4.40 0.37
CA LEU A 64 -3.44 3.98 0.95
C LEU A 64 -2.51 5.19 1.07
N ALA A 65 -2.30 5.66 2.29
CA ALA A 65 -1.31 6.67 2.59
C ALA A 65 0.06 5.98 2.71
N GLY A 66 0.99 6.27 1.79
CA GLY A 66 2.36 5.78 1.94
C GLY A 66 3.18 5.67 0.67
N LEU A 67 2.59 5.30 -0.47
CA LEU A 67 3.32 5.30 -1.75
C LEU A 67 2.53 6.07 -2.80
N SER A 68 3.21 6.90 -3.57
CA SER A 68 2.65 7.46 -4.80
C SER A 68 2.49 6.38 -5.87
N ASP A 69 1.64 6.61 -6.87
CA ASP A 69 1.43 5.68 -7.99
C ASP A 69 2.74 5.25 -8.64
N ARG A 70 3.69 6.20 -8.80
CA ARG A 70 5.02 5.93 -9.36
C ARG A 70 5.88 5.07 -8.44
N GLU A 71 5.83 5.31 -7.14
CA GLU A 71 6.56 4.49 -6.16
C GLU A 71 6.00 3.07 -6.12
N TYR A 72 4.67 2.92 -6.16
CA TYR A 72 4.03 1.61 -6.25
C TYR A 72 4.39 0.87 -7.55
N GLN A 73 4.39 1.56 -8.68
CA GLN A 73 4.76 0.98 -9.97
C GLN A 73 6.23 0.50 -9.97
N VAL A 74 7.14 1.29 -9.41
CA VAL A 74 8.55 0.92 -9.25
C VAL A 74 8.70 -0.26 -8.27
N LEU A 75 7.96 -0.29 -7.16
CA LEU A 75 7.94 -1.41 -6.22
C LEU A 75 7.60 -2.73 -6.94
N CYS A 76 6.51 -2.74 -7.73
CA CYS A 76 6.10 -3.93 -8.46
C CYS A 76 7.18 -4.41 -9.43
N LEU A 77 7.80 -3.50 -10.20
CA LEU A 77 8.83 -3.89 -11.16
C LEU A 77 10.11 -4.41 -10.48
N ILE A 78 10.51 -3.82 -9.34
CA ILE A 78 11.62 -4.34 -8.52
C ILE A 78 11.29 -5.75 -8.05
N ALA A 79 10.07 -5.96 -7.55
CA ALA A 79 9.62 -7.25 -7.06
C ALA A 79 9.52 -8.31 -8.16
N SER A 80 9.26 -7.92 -9.41
CA SER A 80 9.33 -8.80 -10.58
C SER A 80 10.78 -9.11 -11.01
N GLY A 81 11.79 -8.71 -10.24
CA GLY A 81 13.20 -8.97 -10.53
C GLY A 81 13.83 -8.05 -11.56
N LYS A 82 13.15 -6.95 -11.97
CA LYS A 82 13.72 -6.00 -12.91
C LYS A 82 14.79 -5.14 -12.24
N SER A 83 15.92 -4.99 -12.92
CA SER A 83 16.99 -4.09 -12.50
C SER A 83 16.57 -2.62 -12.67
N VAL A 84 17.21 -1.72 -11.92
CA VAL A 84 16.99 -0.27 -12.01
C VAL A 84 17.11 0.25 -13.45
N GLY A 85 18.03 -0.31 -14.24
CA GLY A 85 18.20 0.05 -15.66
C GLY A 85 17.03 -0.38 -16.54
N GLN A 86 16.49 -1.59 -16.32
CA GLN A 86 15.32 -2.08 -17.06
C GLN A 86 14.06 -1.27 -16.71
N ILE A 87 13.87 -0.97 -15.43
CA ILE A 87 12.76 -0.13 -14.95
C ILE A 87 12.83 1.27 -15.55
N ALA A 88 14.04 1.84 -15.60
CA ALA A 88 14.28 3.16 -16.19
C ALA A 88 13.88 3.17 -17.67
N ALA A 89 14.31 2.16 -18.44
CA ALA A 89 13.94 2.03 -19.85
C ALA A 89 12.43 1.87 -20.05
N GLU A 90 11.79 1.01 -19.27
CA GLU A 90 10.36 0.70 -19.38
C GLU A 90 9.45 1.87 -19.00
N LEU A 91 9.84 2.63 -17.97
CA LEU A 91 9.09 3.82 -17.54
C LEU A 91 9.49 5.09 -18.29
N SER A 92 10.46 5.02 -19.22
CA SER A 92 11.04 6.19 -19.90
C SER A 92 11.55 7.25 -18.92
N LEU A 93 12.26 6.81 -17.88
CA LEU A 93 12.82 7.65 -16.81
C LEU A 93 14.33 7.44 -16.68
N SER A 94 15.02 8.34 -15.98
CA SER A 94 16.44 8.14 -15.68
C SER A 94 16.64 7.09 -14.58
N ALA A 95 17.76 6.36 -14.64
CA ALA A 95 18.16 5.44 -13.56
C ALA A 95 18.30 6.14 -12.21
N LYS A 96 18.65 7.44 -12.20
CA LYS A 96 18.68 8.28 -11.00
C LYS A 96 17.27 8.46 -10.41
N THR A 97 16.28 8.73 -11.24
CA THR A 97 14.87 8.86 -10.84
C THR A 97 14.35 7.57 -10.22
N ILE A 98 14.63 6.41 -10.85
CA ILE A 98 14.25 5.11 -10.30
C ILE A 98 14.97 4.84 -8.97
N SER A 99 16.25 5.21 -8.86
CA SER A 99 16.99 5.09 -7.59
C SER A 99 16.40 5.96 -6.48
N THR A 100 15.92 7.16 -6.81
CA THR A 100 15.19 8.03 -5.87
C THR A 100 13.87 7.41 -5.45
N TYR A 101 13.07 6.88 -6.38
CA TYR A 101 11.83 6.18 -6.02
C TYR A 101 12.11 4.96 -5.14
N ARG A 102 13.11 4.13 -5.49
CA ARG A 102 13.54 2.99 -4.67
C ARG A 102 13.91 3.40 -3.24
N ALA A 103 14.69 4.46 -3.07
CA ALA A 103 15.08 4.95 -1.75
C ALA A 103 13.86 5.40 -0.93
N ARG A 104 12.94 6.16 -1.55
CA ARG A 104 11.69 6.59 -0.89
C ARG A 104 10.77 5.42 -0.57
N ILE A 105 10.68 4.42 -1.43
CA ILE A 105 9.91 3.20 -1.17
C ILE A 105 10.49 2.51 0.05
N LEU A 106 11.81 2.25 0.08
CA LEU A 106 12.47 1.61 1.23
C LEU A 106 12.21 2.37 2.53
N GLU A 107 12.37 3.69 2.52
CA GLU A 107 12.11 4.57 3.66
C GLU A 107 10.64 4.48 4.12
N LYS A 108 9.69 4.66 3.20
CA LYS A 108 8.26 4.67 3.52
C LYS A 108 7.72 3.28 3.89
N MET A 109 8.35 2.23 3.37
CA MET A 109 8.03 0.83 3.68
C MET A 109 8.75 0.33 4.95
N GLY A 110 9.66 1.12 5.52
CA GLY A 110 10.48 0.71 6.68
C GLY A 110 11.44 -0.44 6.37
N MET A 111 11.82 -0.61 5.10
CA MET A 111 12.67 -1.71 4.62
C MET A 111 14.07 -1.22 4.29
N LYS A 112 15.06 -2.11 4.42
CA LYS A 112 16.48 -1.79 4.21
C LYS A 112 16.98 -2.27 2.86
N THR A 113 16.36 -3.29 2.28
CA THR A 113 16.88 -3.96 1.09
C THR A 113 15.81 -4.24 0.03
N ASN A 114 16.24 -4.33 -1.23
CA ASN A 114 15.34 -4.75 -2.32
C ASN A 114 14.85 -6.20 -2.13
N ALA A 115 15.63 -7.04 -1.43
CA ALA A 115 15.22 -8.39 -1.09
C ALA A 115 14.00 -8.37 -0.15
N GLU A 116 13.98 -7.49 0.85
CA GLU A 116 12.81 -7.28 1.71
C GLU A 116 11.60 -6.79 0.91
N LEU A 117 11.80 -5.85 -0.02
CA LEU A 117 10.71 -5.39 -0.92
C LEU A 117 10.17 -6.51 -1.81
N THR A 118 11.05 -7.34 -2.33
CA THR A 118 10.69 -8.48 -3.19
C THR A 118 9.92 -9.52 -2.38
N HIS A 119 10.42 -9.89 -1.20
CA HIS A 119 9.74 -10.80 -0.29
C HIS A 119 8.36 -10.25 0.10
N TYR A 120 8.29 -8.98 0.49
CA TYR A 120 7.04 -8.29 0.80
C TYR A 120 6.04 -8.41 -0.34
N ALA A 121 6.46 -8.13 -1.57
CA ALA A 121 5.60 -8.16 -2.72
C ALA A 121 5.12 -9.57 -3.08
N ILE A 122 5.96 -10.59 -2.92
CA ILE A 122 5.56 -11.99 -3.11
C ILE A 122 4.58 -12.44 -2.01
N SER A 123 4.89 -12.22 -0.74
CA SER A 123 4.02 -12.58 0.40
C SER A 123 2.64 -11.96 0.28
N ASN A 124 2.59 -10.76 -0.29
CA ASN A 124 1.36 -10.04 -0.49
C ASN A 124 0.64 -10.42 -1.79
N LYS A 125 1.25 -11.10 -2.78
CA LYS A 125 0.70 -11.27 -4.15
C LYS A 125 0.59 -9.95 -4.92
N LEU A 126 1.61 -9.08 -4.79
CA LEU A 126 1.79 -7.88 -5.62
C LEU A 126 2.34 -8.26 -7.00
N VAL A 127 3.11 -9.34 -7.05
CA VAL A 127 3.72 -9.91 -8.24
C VAL A 127 3.72 -11.42 -8.11
N GLY A 128 3.49 -12.12 -9.23
CA GLY A 128 3.34 -13.57 -9.30
C GLY A 128 2.68 -13.96 -10.61
#